data_AF-A0A2N5TB60-F1
#
_entry.id   AF-A0A2N5TB60-F1
#
_cell.length_a   1.000
_cell.length_b   1.000
_cell.length_c   1.000
_cell.angle_alpha   90.00
_cell.angle_beta   90.00
_cell.angle_gamma   90.00
#
_symmetry.space_group_name_H-M   'P 1'
#
loop_
_entity.id
_entity.type
_entity.pdbx_description
1 polymer ?
#
loop_
_entity_poly.entity_id
_entity_poly.type
_entity_poly.pdbx_seq_one_letter_code
_entity_poly.pdbx_strand_id
1 'polypeptide(L)'
;MASVDHDPKSFIISLLRIKNDQAATQRRYWRTQRGWNSTLAMLHAVRDFFVCTKEVGKIAWEAEMLCEATRITVNQKPPGGCYPNGEYYSSKQVNEAFFDEKTKLMEKSTASKPDSDEPDVFEQLEQEDWEVDEN
;
A
#
# COMPACT_ATOMS: atom_id res chain seq x y z
N MET A 1 -39.27 7.75 18.61
CA MET A 1 -37.80 7.74 18.36
C MET A 1 -37.54 6.57 17.43
N ALA A 2 -37.03 6.80 16.22
CA ALA A 2 -36.81 5.73 15.25
C ALA A 2 -35.67 4.84 15.74
N SER A 3 -35.95 3.56 16.03
CA SER A 3 -34.89 2.58 16.28
C SER A 3 -34.19 2.35 14.96
N VAL A 4 -32.94 2.77 14.93
CA VAL A 4 -32.07 2.60 13.79
C VAL A 4 -31.61 1.14 13.81
N ASP A 5 -32.40 0.24 13.22
CA ASP A 5 -31.96 -1.11 12.87
C ASP A 5 -30.86 -0.99 11.84
N HIS A 6 -29.62 -0.91 12.29
CA HIS A 6 -28.47 -0.87 11.40
C HIS A 6 -27.69 -2.16 11.56
N ASP A 7 -27.74 -2.97 10.50
CA ASP A 7 -26.67 -3.91 10.19
C ASP A 7 -25.33 -3.18 10.35
N PRO A 8 -24.41 -3.66 11.22
CA PRO A 8 -23.17 -2.95 11.53
C PRO A 8 -22.34 -2.55 10.31
N LYS A 9 -22.41 -3.36 9.23
CA LYS A 9 -21.72 -3.05 7.97
C LYS A 9 -22.35 -1.85 7.27
N SER A 10 -23.68 -1.82 7.19
CA SER A 10 -24.44 -0.71 6.64
C SER A 10 -24.22 0.59 7.41
N PHE A 11 -24.06 0.52 8.74
CA PHE A 11 -23.67 1.68 9.56
C PHE A 11 -22.29 2.21 9.16
N ILE A 12 -21.27 1.35 9.10
CA ILE A 12 -19.90 1.77 8.72
C ILE A 12 -19.88 2.40 7.33
N ILE A 13 -20.54 1.76 6.35
CA ILE A 13 -20.64 2.28 4.98
C ILE A 13 -21.33 3.64 4.98
N SER A 14 -22.42 3.79 5.74
CA SER A 14 -23.16 5.05 5.84
C SER A 14 -22.32 6.13 6.51
N LEU A 15 -21.61 5.83 7.60
CA LEU A 15 -20.69 6.75 8.28
C LEU A 15 -19.63 7.29 7.30
N LEU A 16 -19.07 6.42 6.47
CA LEU A 16 -18.04 6.76 5.50
C LEU A 16 -18.59 7.55 4.28
N ARG A 17 -19.89 7.46 3.98
CA ARG A 17 -20.52 8.09 2.80
C ARG A 17 -21.41 9.30 3.10
N ILE A 18 -21.95 9.44 4.32
CA ILE A 18 -22.90 10.49 4.70
C ILE A 18 -22.26 11.87 4.57
N LYS A 19 -22.92 12.80 3.87
CA LYS A 19 -22.48 14.20 3.74
C LYS A 19 -23.06 15.06 4.86
N ASN A 20 -22.67 14.78 6.10
CA ASN A 20 -23.01 15.59 7.30
C ASN A 20 -21.70 16.17 7.88
N ASP A 21 -21.72 17.43 8.29
CA ASP A 21 -20.58 18.17 8.86
C ASP A 21 -20.03 17.53 10.14
N GLN A 22 -20.91 17.02 11.01
CA GLN A 22 -20.48 16.32 12.24
C GLN A 22 -19.76 15.00 11.92
N ALA A 23 -20.24 14.29 10.90
CA ALA A 23 -19.60 13.07 10.42
C ALA A 23 -18.34 13.37 9.57
N ALA A 24 -18.19 14.59 9.05
CA ALA A 24 -17.03 14.99 8.25
C ALA A 24 -15.76 15.04 9.11
N THR A 25 -15.83 15.56 10.33
CA THR A 25 -14.71 15.56 11.28
C THR A 25 -14.26 14.14 11.62
N GLN A 26 -15.22 13.25 11.91
CA GLN A 26 -14.92 11.85 12.20
C GLN A 26 -14.28 11.14 11.01
N ARG A 27 -14.78 11.31 9.78
CA ARG A 27 -14.16 10.74 8.57
C ARG A 27 -12.77 11.30 8.26
N ARG A 28 -12.49 12.56 8.62
CA ARG A 28 -11.16 13.13 8.42
C ARG A 28 -10.14 12.42 9.28
N TYR A 29 -10.50 12.08 10.52
CA TYR A 29 -9.61 11.36 11.43
C TYR A 29 -9.13 10.02 10.86
N TRP A 30 -9.97 9.31 10.10
CA TRP A 30 -9.59 8.04 9.46
C TRP A 30 -8.50 8.17 8.39
N ARG A 31 -8.25 9.39 7.91
CA ARG A 31 -7.25 9.68 6.87
C ARG A 31 -6.00 10.38 7.42
N THR A 32 -5.98 10.72 8.70
CA THR A 32 -4.79 11.35 9.30
C THR A 32 -3.78 10.28 9.64
N GLN A 33 -2.49 10.65 9.69
CA GLN A 33 -1.42 9.75 10.11
C GLN A 33 -1.73 9.07 11.46
N ARG A 34 -2.16 9.86 12.44
CA ARG A 34 -2.54 9.37 13.78
C ARG A 34 -3.74 8.42 13.76
N GLY A 35 -4.75 8.67 12.92
CA GLY A 35 -5.93 7.81 12.82
C GLY A 35 -5.81 6.67 11.81
N TRP A 36 -4.74 6.66 11.00
CA TRP A 36 -4.49 5.63 10.01
C TRP A 36 -4.20 4.28 10.69
N ASN A 37 -3.38 4.28 11.74
CA ASN A 37 -3.04 3.06 12.48
C ASN A 37 -4.29 2.37 13.06
N SER A 38 -5.22 3.14 13.63
CA SER A 38 -6.47 2.59 14.15
C SER A 38 -7.42 2.14 13.04
N THR A 39 -7.43 2.84 11.90
CA THR A 39 -8.16 2.43 10.70
C THR A 39 -7.63 1.11 10.15
N LEU A 40 -6.31 0.94 10.08
CA LEU A 40 -5.67 -0.29 9.63
C LEU A 40 -5.96 -1.45 10.60
N ALA A 41 -5.87 -1.21 11.91
CA ALA A 41 -6.24 -2.20 12.92
C ALA A 41 -7.70 -2.66 12.77
N MET A 42 -8.62 -1.74 12.49
CA MET A 42 -10.01 -2.08 12.19
C MET A 42 -10.12 -2.95 10.95
N LEU A 43 -9.47 -2.59 9.83
CA LEU A 43 -9.51 -3.38 8.59
C LEU A 43 -8.95 -4.79 8.80
N HIS A 44 -7.86 -4.93 9.55
CA HIS A 44 -7.30 -6.23 9.93
C HIS A 44 -8.27 -7.05 10.78
N ALA A 45 -8.94 -6.45 11.77
CA ALA A 45 -9.94 -7.16 12.56
C ALA A 45 -11.12 -7.65 11.71
N VAL A 46 -11.59 -6.84 10.75
CA VAL A 46 -12.64 -7.25 9.81
C VAL A 46 -12.13 -8.40 8.93
N ARG A 47 -10.91 -8.29 8.38
CA ARG A 47 -10.26 -9.36 7.60
C ARG A 47 -10.21 -10.66 8.37
N ASP A 48 -9.62 -10.66 9.55
CA ASP A 48 -9.40 -11.86 10.36
C ASP A 48 -10.74 -12.54 10.69
N PHE A 49 -11.80 -11.75 10.87
CA PHE A 49 -13.14 -12.28 11.09
C PHE A 49 -13.72 -13.06 9.91
N PHE A 50 -13.54 -12.66 8.64
CA PHE A 50 -14.11 -13.40 7.50
C PHE A 50 -13.12 -14.34 6.81
N VAL A 51 -11.82 -14.06 6.83
CA VAL A 51 -10.78 -14.90 6.21
C VAL A 51 -10.56 -16.16 7.06
N CYS A 52 -10.45 -16.03 8.38
CA CYS A 52 -10.12 -17.15 9.25
C CYS A 52 -11.34 -18.02 9.60
N THR A 53 -12.57 -17.59 9.28
CA THR A 53 -13.78 -18.32 9.65
C THR A 53 -14.33 -19.22 8.54
N LYS A 54 -14.15 -18.86 7.27
CA LYS A 54 -14.70 -19.61 6.13
C LYS A 54 -13.82 -19.48 4.88
N GLU A 55 -13.61 -20.61 4.19
CA GLU A 55 -12.84 -20.64 2.93
C GLU A 55 -13.44 -19.72 1.85
N VAL A 56 -14.77 -19.59 1.80
CA VAL A 56 -15.46 -18.66 0.89
C VAL A 56 -15.04 -17.21 1.13
N GLY A 57 -14.86 -16.82 2.39
CA GLY A 57 -14.43 -15.47 2.75
C GLY A 57 -12.98 -15.21 2.36
N LYS A 58 -12.12 -16.21 2.50
CA LYS A 58 -10.72 -16.16 2.06
C LYS A 58 -10.60 -15.99 0.54
N ILE A 59 -11.31 -16.80 -0.26
CA ILE A 59 -11.28 -16.71 -1.73
C ILE A 59 -11.76 -15.33 -2.20
N ALA A 60 -12.86 -14.82 -1.62
CA ALA A 60 -13.37 -13.50 -1.95
C ALA A 60 -12.37 -12.38 -1.60
N TRP A 61 -11.73 -12.48 -0.43
CA TRP A 61 -10.72 -11.52 0.00
C TRP A 61 -9.50 -11.47 -0.92
N GLU A 62 -8.94 -12.64 -1.25
CA GLU A 62 -7.78 -12.74 -2.13
C GLU A 62 -8.08 -12.17 -3.52
N ALA A 63 -9.28 -12.41 -4.05
CA ALA A 63 -9.70 -11.83 -5.33
C ALA A 63 -9.80 -10.29 -5.28
N GLU A 64 -10.39 -9.73 -4.22
CA GLU A 64 -10.49 -8.28 -4.05
C GLU A 64 -9.12 -7.62 -3.87
N MET A 65 -8.23 -8.21 -3.05
CA MET A 65 -6.87 -7.70 -2.86
C MET A 65 -6.05 -7.74 -4.15
N LEU A 66 -6.20 -8.79 -4.96
CA LEU A 66 -5.55 -8.87 -6.27
C LEU A 66 -6.04 -7.78 -7.22
N CYS A 67 -7.35 -7.49 -7.20
CA CYS A 67 -7.95 -6.41 -8.00
C CYS A 67 -7.39 -5.03 -7.62
N GLU A 68 -7.33 -4.74 -6.31
CA GLU A 68 -6.77 -3.48 -5.81
C GLU A 68 -5.26 -3.35 -6.08
N ALA A 69 -4.49 -4.42 -5.86
CA ALA A 69 -3.06 -4.45 -6.18
C ALA A 69 -2.83 -4.16 -7.68
N THR A 70 -3.59 -4.81 -8.56
CA THR A 70 -3.53 -4.57 -10.01
C THR A 70 -3.85 -3.11 -10.34
N ARG A 71 -4.89 -2.53 -9.73
CA ARG A 71 -5.25 -1.12 -9.93
C ARG A 71 -4.11 -0.19 -9.54
N ILE A 72 -3.45 -0.45 -8.42
CA ILE A 72 -2.30 0.33 -7.95
C ILE A 72 -1.12 0.20 -8.92
N THR A 73 -0.73 -1.02 -9.30
CA THR A 73 0.41 -1.26 -10.20
C THR A 73 0.21 -0.60 -11.56
N VAL A 74 -1.00 -0.67 -12.12
CA VAL A 74 -1.34 0.00 -13.39
C VAL A 74 -1.22 1.52 -13.25
N ASN A 75 -1.71 2.09 -12.14
CA ASN A 75 -1.65 3.54 -11.90
C ASN A 75 -0.21 4.03 -11.66
N GLN A 76 0.64 3.23 -11.03
CA GLN A 76 2.05 3.55 -10.83
C GLN A 76 2.86 3.49 -12.13
N LYS A 77 2.33 2.86 -13.19
CA LYS A 77 2.92 2.74 -14.53
C LYS A 77 4.43 2.48 -14.47
N PRO A 78 4.86 1.24 -14.13
CA PRO A 78 6.27 0.93 -14.02
C PRO A 78 7.04 1.31 -15.30
N PRO A 79 8.29 1.81 -15.19
CA PRO A 79 9.12 2.19 -16.32
C PRO A 79 9.22 1.08 -17.37
N GLY A 80 8.45 1.26 -18.45
CA GLY A 80 8.43 0.31 -19.55
C GLY A 80 9.68 0.45 -20.41
N GLY A 81 10.31 -0.66 -20.74
CA GLY A 81 11.36 -0.72 -21.75
C GLY A 81 12.62 -1.44 -21.29
N CYS A 82 13.59 -1.48 -22.20
CA CYS A 82 14.85 -2.15 -21.98
C CYS A 82 15.82 -1.26 -21.21
N TYR A 83 16.54 -1.82 -20.23
CA TYR A 83 17.66 -1.16 -19.57
C TYR A 83 18.65 -0.58 -20.61
N PRO A 84 19.25 0.62 -20.42
CA PRO A 84 19.29 1.45 -19.19
C PRO A 84 18.08 2.37 -18.98
N ASN A 85 17.21 2.52 -19.97
CA ASN A 85 16.10 3.48 -19.93
C ASN A 85 14.77 2.86 -19.45
N GLY A 86 14.80 1.59 -19.03
CA GLY A 86 13.66 0.84 -18.51
C GLY A 86 14.12 -0.30 -17.59
N GLU A 87 13.19 -1.09 -17.08
CA GLU A 87 13.45 -2.00 -15.96
C GLU A 87 13.86 -3.44 -16.32
N TYR A 88 13.78 -3.84 -17.60
CA TYR A 88 14.13 -5.23 -17.99
C TYR A 88 15.31 -5.31 -18.95
N TYR A 89 16.07 -6.40 -18.86
CA TYR A 89 17.04 -6.78 -19.87
C TYR A 89 16.41 -7.79 -20.83
N SER A 90 16.50 -7.53 -22.14
CA SER A 90 16.03 -8.46 -23.15
C SER A 90 16.99 -9.63 -23.29
N SER A 91 16.49 -10.85 -23.50
CA SER A 91 17.34 -12.02 -23.78
C SER A 91 18.25 -11.86 -24.99
N LYS A 92 17.94 -10.93 -25.90
CA LYS A 92 18.80 -10.54 -27.03
C LYS A 92 20.01 -9.69 -26.63
N GLN A 93 19.96 -9.05 -25.46
CA GLN A 93 21.02 -8.21 -24.90
C GLN A 93 21.87 -8.96 -23.88
N VAL A 94 21.33 -10.03 -23.29
CA VAL A 94 22.05 -10.90 -22.37
C VAL A 94 22.98 -11.81 -23.19
N ASN A 95 24.27 -11.50 -23.19
CA ASN A 95 25.35 -12.30 -23.78
C ASN A 95 26.33 -12.77 -22.69
N GLU A 96 27.35 -13.56 -23.03
CA GLU A 96 28.33 -14.03 -22.04
C GLU A 96 29.02 -12.88 -21.29
N ALA A 97 29.27 -11.74 -21.96
CA ALA A 97 29.86 -10.54 -21.36
C ALA A 97 28.94 -9.82 -20.35
N PHE A 98 27.63 -10.12 -20.34
CA PHE A 98 26.70 -9.65 -19.31
C PHE A 98 27.01 -10.27 -17.94
N PHE A 99 27.54 -11.50 -17.93
CA PHE A 99 27.85 -12.22 -16.69
C PHE A 99 29.29 -11.98 -16.20
N ASP A 100 30.15 -11.39 -17.03
CA ASP A 100 31.53 -11.06 -16.67
C ASP A 100 31.60 -10.05 -15.52
N GLU A 101 32.41 -10.32 -14.50
CA GLU A 101 32.54 -9.41 -13.33
C GLU A 101 33.06 -8.02 -13.68
N LYS A 102 33.81 -7.89 -14.78
CA LYS A 102 34.38 -6.62 -15.23
C LYS A 102 33.33 -5.62 -15.73
N THR A 103 32.20 -6.08 -16.27
CA THR A 103 31.12 -5.21 -16.77
C THR A 103 30.20 -4.74 -15.64
N LYS A 104 29.99 -5.57 -14.61
CA LYS A 104 29.24 -5.23 -13.38
C LYS A 104 29.83 -4.07 -12.58
N LEU A 105 31.15 -3.84 -12.66
CA LEU A 105 31.83 -2.73 -11.98
C LEU A 105 31.63 -1.38 -12.69
N MET A 106 31.39 -1.39 -14.02
CA MET A 106 31.13 -0.19 -14.81
C MET A 106 29.69 0.30 -14.67
N GLU A 107 28.72 -0.60 -14.51
CA GLU A 107 27.30 -0.23 -14.29
C GLU A 107 27.07 0.46 -12.93
N LYS A 108 27.83 0.06 -11.90
CA LYS A 108 27.75 0.67 -10.55
C LYS A 108 28.22 2.12 -10.51
N SER A 109 29.08 2.55 -11.43
CA SER A 109 29.59 3.92 -11.48
C SER A 109 28.74 4.86 -12.35
N THR A 110 27.90 4.33 -13.25
CA THR A 110 26.92 5.10 -14.03
C THR A 110 25.53 5.17 -13.41
N ALA A 111 25.25 4.42 -12.34
CA ALA A 111 24.11 4.65 -11.47
C ALA A 111 24.33 5.94 -10.66
N SER A 112 24.23 7.07 -11.35
CA SER A 112 23.97 8.37 -10.72
C SER A 112 22.79 8.18 -9.76
N LYS A 113 22.96 8.73 -8.56
CA LYS A 113 21.98 8.73 -7.46
C LYS A 113 20.56 8.97 -8.00
N PRO A 114 19.53 8.33 -7.45
CA PRO A 114 18.16 8.77 -7.69
C PRO A 114 18.06 10.24 -7.25
N ASP A 115 17.94 11.15 -8.21
CA ASP A 115 17.41 12.50 -8.00
C ASP A 115 15.92 12.34 -7.69
N SER A 116 15.61 11.96 -6.46
CA SER A 116 14.29 12.10 -5.88
C SER A 116 14.44 12.03 -4.36
N ASP A 117 14.53 13.20 -3.74
CA ASP A 117 14.25 13.41 -2.31
C ASP A 117 12.75 13.16 -2.02
N GLU A 118 12.19 12.04 -2.48
CA GLU A 118 10.92 11.53 -1.97
C GLU A 118 11.26 10.45 -0.93
N PRO A 119 11.00 10.70 0.36
CA PRO A 119 11.26 9.72 1.38
C PRO A 119 10.39 8.48 1.13
N ASP A 120 11.00 7.31 1.32
CA ASP A 120 10.28 6.04 1.32
C ASP A 120 9.18 6.10 2.38
N VAL A 121 7.92 6.14 1.92
CA VAL A 121 6.74 6.26 2.76
C VAL A 121 6.64 5.09 3.75
N PHE A 122 7.28 3.96 3.46
CA PHE A 122 7.34 2.81 4.36
C PHE A 122 8.39 2.97 5.47
N GLU A 123 9.50 3.67 5.22
CA GLU A 123 10.57 3.86 6.21
C GLU A 123 10.20 4.91 7.27
N GLN A 124 9.29 5.84 6.95
CA GLN A 124 8.76 6.81 7.91
C GLN A 124 7.81 6.21 8.96
N LEU A 125 7.22 5.04 8.69
CA LEU A 125 6.29 4.39 9.63
C LEU A 125 6.99 3.56 10.71
N GLU A 126 8.24 3.16 10.50
CA GLU A 126 9.01 2.39 11.48
C GLU A 126 9.87 3.26 12.41
N GLN A 127 10.10 4.54 12.08
CA GLN A 127 11.00 5.42 12.84
C GLN A 127 10.32 6.31 13.90
N GLU A 128 8.99 6.36 13.98
CA GLU A 128 8.27 7.19 14.98
C GLU A 128 7.92 6.48 16.29
N ASP A 129 8.31 5.21 16.47
CA ASP A 129 8.14 4.49 17.74
C ASP A 129 9.46 4.52 18.56
N TRP A 130 9.71 5.58 19.36
CA TRP A 130 10.28 5.46 20.72
C TRP A 130 10.54 6.74 21.56
N GLU A 131 10.05 7.96 21.25
CA GLU A 131 10.05 9.01 22.31
C GLU A 131 8.92 8.75 23.32
N VAL A 132 9.22 7.85 24.26
CA VAL A 132 8.52 7.67 25.53
C VAL A 132 8.90 8.85 26.41
N ASP A 133 8.04 9.88 26.43
CA ASP A 133 8.07 10.87 27.51
C ASP A 133 7.58 10.19 28.80
N GLU A 134 8.53 9.78 29.64
CA GLU A 134 8.29 9.55 31.05
C GLU A 134 7.87 10.87 31.71
N ASN A 135 6.62 10.95 32.19
CA ASN A 135 6.24 11.82 33.30
C ASN A 135 5.06 11.27 34.09
#